data_AF-A0A410DTW4-F1
#
_entry.id   AF-A0A410DTW4-F1
#
_cell.length_a   1.000
_cell.length_b   1.000
_cell.length_c   1.000
_cell.angle_alpha   90.00
_cell.angle_beta   90.00
_cell.angle_gamma   90.00
#
_symmetry.space_group_name_H-M   'P 1'
#
loop_
_entity.id
_entity.type
_entity.pdbx_description
1 polymer ?
#
loop_
_entity_poly.entity_id
_entity_poly.type
_entity_poly.pdbx_seq_one_letter_code
_entity_poly.pdbx_strand_id
1 'polypeptide(L)'
;MHLIIYMAFVNLIAAIYNSNFTPMVLSRNGNNKYELGIVLGAIGIAGIVGSLLVTIMKEPKKRVPIIINSMLFSFLVCNTMLGIGRSYYVWTVAVFLGNSMVPFLTANVEYFMRTKVPVELQGRVFSARNTLQYFTIPLGYLIGGFSTDKVLKPFMNTPSSLQQVLSMFVGKGSGAGNALIYVLIGIIGFLGCCLFKIDKHIKLLDDIID
;
A
#
# COMPACT_ATOMS: atom_id res chain seq x y z
N MET A 1 10.44 18.29 -2.17
CA MET A 1 8.97 18.33 -2.30
C MET A 1 8.40 17.07 -2.96
N HIS A 2 8.90 16.67 -4.15
CA HIS A 2 8.41 15.49 -4.88
C HIS A 2 8.37 14.18 -4.05
N LEU A 3 9.40 13.90 -3.25
CA LEU A 3 9.41 12.73 -2.36
C LEU A 3 8.29 12.76 -1.31
N ILE A 4 7.93 13.95 -0.81
CA ILE A 4 6.85 14.11 0.18
C ILE A 4 5.49 13.87 -0.48
N ILE A 5 5.31 14.36 -1.71
CA ILE A 5 4.09 14.12 -2.51
C ILE A 5 3.96 12.61 -2.81
N TYR A 6 5.06 11.95 -3.19
CA TYR A 6 5.08 10.50 -3.38
C TYR A 6 4.68 9.74 -2.12
N MET A 7 5.24 10.11 -0.96
CA MET A 7 4.86 9.49 0.31
C MET A 7 3.41 9.77 0.70
N ALA A 8 2.91 10.98 0.45
CA ALA A 8 1.51 11.33 0.68
C ALA A 8 0.57 10.47 -0.19
N PHE A 9 0.94 10.23 -1.45
CA PHE A 9 0.24 9.31 -2.35
C PHE A 9 0.27 7.86 -1.84
N VAL A 10 1.45 7.35 -1.45
CA VAL A 10 1.58 5.99 -0.88
C VAL A 10 0.71 5.85 0.38
N ASN A 11 0.73 6.84 1.27
CA ASN A 11 -0.09 6.85 2.47
C ASN A 11 -1.59 6.91 2.17
N LEU A 12 -2.01 7.64 1.13
CA LEU A 12 -3.41 7.67 0.71
C LEU A 12 -3.89 6.28 0.30
N ILE A 13 -3.09 5.59 -0.53
CA ILE A 13 -3.39 4.22 -0.97
C ILE A 13 -3.38 3.25 0.22
N ALA A 14 -2.40 3.36 1.11
CA ALA A 14 -2.31 2.54 2.32
C ALA A 14 -3.50 2.79 3.27
N ALA A 15 -4.01 4.01 3.36
CA ALA A 15 -5.18 4.33 4.15
C ALA A 15 -6.47 3.72 3.57
N ILE A 16 -6.64 3.77 2.24
CA ILE A 16 -7.76 3.09 1.56
C ILE A 16 -7.65 1.56 1.75
N TYR A 17 -6.43 1.02 1.66
CA TYR A 17 -6.15 -0.39 1.94
C TYR A 17 -6.60 -0.76 3.36
N ASN A 18 -6.20 0.01 4.38
CA ASN A 18 -6.43 -0.33 5.77
C ASN A 18 -7.91 -0.24 6.17
N SER A 19 -8.65 0.74 5.63
CA SER A 19 -10.08 0.90 5.92
C SER A 19 -10.93 -0.29 5.44
N ASN A 20 -10.50 -0.98 4.38
CA ASN A 20 -11.25 -2.05 3.74
C ASN A 20 -10.78 -3.46 4.14
N PHE A 21 -9.64 -3.59 4.82
CA PHE A 21 -8.95 -4.87 5.00
C PHE A 21 -9.72 -5.84 5.88
N THR A 22 -10.01 -5.43 7.10
CA THR A 22 -10.78 -6.23 8.04
C THR A 22 -12.18 -6.55 7.50
N PRO A 23 -12.95 -5.59 6.95
CA PRO A 23 -14.21 -5.88 6.27
C PRO A 23 -14.10 -6.90 5.13
N MET A 24 -13.04 -6.83 4.30
CA MET A 24 -12.83 -7.76 3.19
C MET A 24 -12.66 -9.19 3.69
N VAL A 25 -11.73 -9.42 4.62
CA VAL A 25 -11.42 -10.76 5.12
C VAL A 25 -12.66 -11.37 5.78
N LEU A 26 -13.30 -10.64 6.70
CA LEU A 26 -14.46 -11.13 7.45
C LEU A 26 -15.68 -11.42 6.55
N SER A 27 -15.96 -10.54 5.59
CA SER A 27 -17.10 -10.75 4.67
C SER A 27 -16.93 -11.95 3.74
N ARG A 28 -15.69 -12.39 3.50
CA ARG A 28 -15.38 -13.49 2.57
C ARG A 28 -15.13 -14.83 3.25
N ASN A 29 -14.84 -14.84 4.55
CA ASN A 29 -14.57 -16.07 5.30
C ASN A 29 -15.65 -16.44 6.32
N GLY A 30 -16.86 -15.88 6.16
CA GLY A 30 -17.99 -16.17 7.06
C GLY A 30 -17.80 -15.60 8.47
N ASN A 31 -17.10 -14.47 8.60
CA ASN A 31 -16.74 -13.83 9.87
C ASN A 31 -15.83 -14.67 10.78
N ASN A 32 -14.99 -15.52 10.20
CA ASN A 32 -14.00 -16.27 10.96
C ASN A 32 -12.86 -15.35 11.46
N LYS A 33 -12.92 -14.98 12.74
CA LYS A 33 -11.93 -14.10 13.39
C LYS A 33 -10.56 -14.76 13.56
N TYR A 34 -10.50 -16.10 13.61
CA TYR A 34 -9.23 -16.82 13.76
C TYR A 34 -8.35 -16.65 12.51
N GLU A 35 -8.95 -16.84 11.32
CA GLU A 35 -8.26 -16.61 10.05
C GLU A 35 -7.83 -15.15 9.88
N LEU A 36 -8.69 -14.19 10.26
CA LEU A 36 -8.32 -12.78 10.27
C LEU A 36 -7.08 -12.54 11.15
N GLY A 37 -7.02 -13.16 12.33
CA GLY A 37 -5.87 -13.09 13.24
C GLY A 37 -4.59 -13.61 12.60
N ILE A 38 -4.64 -14.72 11.86
CA ILE A 38 -3.50 -15.26 11.11
C ILE A 38 -3.02 -14.27 10.05
N VAL A 39 -3.93 -13.73 9.24
CA VAL A 39 -3.58 -12.80 8.17
C VAL A 39 -2.99 -11.51 8.75
N LEU A 40 -3.58 -10.95 9.81
CA LEU A 40 -3.04 -9.77 10.50
C LEU A 40 -1.68 -10.07 11.15
N GLY A 41 -1.51 -11.23 11.77
CA GLY A 41 -0.24 -11.67 12.34
C GLY A 41 0.88 -11.72 11.30
N ALA A 42 0.56 -12.13 10.07
CA ALA A 42 1.51 -12.14 8.96
C ALA A 42 2.01 -10.73 8.57
N ILE A 43 1.21 -9.67 8.77
CA ILE A 43 1.68 -8.27 8.60
C ILE A 43 2.85 -8.00 9.55
N GLY A 44 2.68 -8.35 10.83
CA GLY A 44 3.70 -8.13 11.86
C GLY A 44 4.99 -8.89 11.56
N ILE A 45 4.86 -10.19 11.23
CA ILE A 45 6.01 -11.03 10.86
C ILE A 45 6.72 -10.46 9.63
N ALA A 46 5.97 -10.06 8.60
CA ALA A 46 6.53 -9.47 7.39
C ALA A 46 7.27 -8.17 7.67
N GLY A 47 6.76 -7.33 8.58
CA GLY A 47 7.44 -6.11 9.02
C GLY A 47 8.79 -6.41 9.69
N ILE A 48 8.84 -7.43 10.56
CA ILE A 48 10.08 -7.87 11.21
C ILE A 48 11.07 -8.40 10.17
N VAL A 49 10.63 -9.32 9.31
CA VAL A 49 11.46 -9.92 8.27
C VAL A 49 11.99 -8.85 7.31
N GLY A 50 11.13 -7.96 6.82
CA GLY A 50 11.51 -6.87 5.94
C GLY A 50 12.52 -5.91 6.58
N SER A 51 12.34 -5.58 7.86
CA SER A 51 13.26 -4.69 8.59
C SER A 51 14.62 -5.34 8.80
N LEU A 52 14.64 -6.64 9.12
CA LEU A 52 15.89 -7.40 9.25
C LEU A 52 16.61 -7.47 7.90
N LEU A 53 15.89 -7.78 6.81
CA LEU A 53 16.45 -7.83 5.45
C LEU A 53 17.07 -6.49 5.04
N VAL A 54 16.39 -5.37 5.28
CA VAL A 54 16.93 -4.03 5.01
C VAL A 54 18.21 -3.75 5.80
N THR A 55 18.28 -4.23 7.04
CA THR A 55 19.42 -3.98 7.94
C THR A 55 20.67 -4.78 7.55
N ILE A 56 20.49 -6.03 7.09
CA ILE A 56 21.61 -6.90 6.70
C ILE A 56 22.07 -6.66 5.26
N MET A 57 21.19 -6.14 4.40
CA MET A 57 21.53 -5.85 3.01
C MET A 57 22.52 -4.70 2.92
N LYS A 58 23.45 -4.81 1.97
CA LYS A 58 24.42 -3.74 1.69
C LYS A 58 23.70 -2.45 1.31
N GLU A 59 24.24 -1.33 1.78
CA GLU A 59 23.72 -0.03 1.42
C GLU A 59 23.66 0.14 -0.10
N PRO A 60 22.49 0.45 -0.66
CA PRO A 60 22.34 0.54 -2.09
C PRO A 60 22.93 1.85 -2.62
N LYS A 61 23.65 1.76 -3.75
CA LYS A 61 24.21 2.92 -4.46
C LYS A 61 23.14 3.91 -4.94
N LYS A 62 21.93 3.42 -5.23
CA LYS A 62 20.78 4.24 -5.67
C LYS A 62 19.56 3.87 -4.84
N ARG A 63 19.08 4.81 -4.03
CA ARG A 63 18.00 4.56 -3.05
C ARG A 63 16.62 4.78 -3.65
N VAL A 64 16.50 5.74 -4.59
CA VAL A 64 15.23 6.05 -5.24
C VAL A 64 14.62 4.87 -6.02
N PRO A 65 15.39 4.11 -6.83
CA PRO A 65 14.85 2.93 -7.50
C PRO A 65 14.31 1.87 -6.53
N ILE A 66 14.93 1.70 -5.37
CA ILE A 66 14.49 0.74 -4.36
C ILE A 66 13.17 1.19 -3.74
N ILE A 67 13.05 2.46 -3.38
CA ILE A 67 11.80 3.06 -2.88
C ILE A 67 10.65 2.77 -3.85
N ILE A 68 10.83 3.12 -5.12
CA ILE A 68 9.77 3.01 -6.12
C ILE A 68 9.48 1.55 -6.47
N ASN A 69 10.49 0.72 -6.72
CA ASN A 69 10.29 -0.66 -7.13
C ASN A 69 9.70 -1.51 -6.00
N SER A 70 10.06 -1.25 -4.73
CA SER A 70 9.50 -1.95 -3.57
C SER A 70 8.00 -1.70 -3.45
N MET A 71 7.56 -0.45 -3.61
CA MET A 71 6.14 -0.10 -3.57
C MET A 71 5.38 -0.52 -4.82
N LEU A 72 6.00 -0.46 -5.99
CA LEU A 72 5.43 -0.98 -7.22
C LEU A 72 5.16 -2.48 -7.10
N PHE A 73 6.12 -3.24 -6.56
CA PHE A 73 5.96 -4.67 -6.28
C PHE A 73 4.88 -4.91 -5.23
N SER A 74 4.90 -4.16 -4.12
CA SER A 74 3.91 -4.29 -3.06
C SER A 74 2.50 -4.03 -3.57
N PHE A 75 2.27 -2.92 -4.29
CA PHE A 75 0.95 -2.59 -4.81
C PHE A 75 0.46 -3.56 -5.87
N LEU A 76 1.34 -4.05 -6.75
CA LEU A 76 0.95 -5.00 -7.78
C LEU A 76 0.67 -6.37 -7.18
N VAL A 77 1.61 -6.93 -6.41
CA VAL A 77 1.50 -8.30 -5.91
C VAL A 77 0.49 -8.39 -4.78
N CYS A 78 0.61 -7.55 -3.75
CA CYS A 78 -0.26 -7.62 -2.57
C CYS A 78 -1.72 -7.33 -2.93
N ASN A 79 -1.98 -6.19 -3.57
CA ASN A 79 -3.37 -5.76 -3.79
C ASN A 79 -4.07 -6.64 -4.84
N THR A 80 -3.38 -7.07 -5.90
CA THR A 80 -3.98 -7.98 -6.88
C THR A 80 -4.25 -9.36 -6.27
N MET A 81 -3.32 -9.91 -5.48
CA MET A 81 -3.55 -11.20 -4.80
C MET A 81 -4.65 -11.10 -3.73
N LEU A 82 -4.79 -9.97 -3.04
CA LEU A 82 -5.90 -9.75 -2.10
C LEU A 82 -7.25 -9.66 -2.80
N GLY A 83 -7.33 -8.92 -3.92
CA GLY A 83 -8.56 -8.79 -4.68
C GLY A 83 -9.03 -10.11 -5.30
N ILE A 84 -8.11 -10.84 -5.94
CA ILE A 84 -8.43 -12.10 -6.64
C ILE A 84 -8.50 -13.29 -5.67
N GLY A 85 -7.73 -13.25 -4.58
CA GLY A 85 -7.63 -14.32 -3.61
C GLY A 85 -8.97 -14.64 -2.96
N ARG A 86 -9.29 -15.94 -2.86
CA ARG A 86 -10.56 -16.44 -2.29
C ARG A 86 -10.39 -17.24 -1.00
N SER A 87 -9.15 -17.34 -0.52
CA SER A 87 -8.79 -18.15 0.64
C SER A 87 -7.82 -17.37 1.52
N TYR A 88 -7.92 -17.55 2.84
CA TYR A 88 -7.04 -16.89 3.79
C TYR A 88 -5.56 -17.20 3.55
N TYR A 89 -5.22 -18.41 3.06
CA TYR A 89 -3.83 -18.74 2.70
C TYR A 89 -3.25 -17.78 1.66
N VAL A 90 -4.04 -17.44 0.63
CA VAL A 90 -3.62 -16.50 -0.42
C VAL A 90 -3.46 -15.10 0.15
N TRP A 91 -4.40 -14.68 1.01
CA TRP A 91 -4.31 -13.37 1.67
C TRP A 91 -3.12 -13.27 2.60
N THR A 92 -2.82 -14.31 3.38
CA THR A 92 -1.64 -14.39 4.25
C THR A 92 -0.35 -14.21 3.44
N VAL A 93 -0.20 -14.93 2.32
CA VAL A 93 0.99 -14.81 1.45
C VAL A 93 1.05 -13.42 0.80
N ALA A 94 -0.07 -12.91 0.29
CA ALA A 94 -0.14 -11.58 -0.33
C ALA A 94 0.32 -10.48 0.62
N VAL A 95 -0.23 -10.50 1.83
CA VAL A 95 0.05 -9.55 2.90
C VAL A 95 1.49 -9.66 3.37
N PHE A 96 2.02 -10.88 3.48
CA PHE A 96 3.40 -11.11 3.86
C PHE A 96 4.37 -10.51 2.83
N LEU A 97 4.18 -10.84 1.55
CA LEU A 97 5.02 -10.32 0.46
C LEU A 97 4.91 -8.79 0.37
N GLY A 98 3.70 -8.24 0.42
CA GLY A 98 3.47 -6.80 0.34
C GLY A 98 4.10 -6.01 1.47
N ASN A 99 3.92 -6.47 2.71
CA ASN A 99 4.40 -5.74 3.90
C ASN A 99 5.89 -5.92 4.13
N SER A 100 6.49 -7.02 3.67
CA SER A 100 7.95 -7.20 3.75
C SER A 100 8.74 -6.15 2.97
N MET A 101 8.11 -5.51 1.98
CA MET A 101 8.69 -4.45 1.16
C MET A 101 8.53 -3.05 1.77
N VAL A 102 7.66 -2.87 2.77
CA VAL A 102 7.42 -1.56 3.41
C VAL A 102 8.65 -1.03 4.15
N PRO A 103 9.42 -1.86 4.90
CA PRO A 103 10.67 -1.42 5.52
C PRO A 103 11.70 -0.87 4.52
N PHE A 104 11.75 -1.41 3.29
CA PHE A 104 12.64 -0.89 2.25
C PHE A 104 12.27 0.54 1.85
N LEU A 105 10.98 0.87 1.78
CA LEU A 105 10.52 2.23 1.57
C LEU A 105 10.93 3.12 2.75
N THR A 106 10.55 2.74 3.97
CA THR A 106 10.68 3.62 5.13
C THR A 106 12.14 3.90 5.47
N ALA A 107 13.02 2.89 5.43
CA ALA A 107 14.44 3.06 5.73
C ALA A 107 15.15 3.99 4.74
N ASN A 108 14.90 3.83 3.44
CA ASN A 108 15.53 4.66 2.42
C ASN A 108 15.02 6.10 2.47
N VAL A 109 13.72 6.31 2.72
CA VAL A 109 13.15 7.65 2.91
C VAL A 109 13.70 8.33 4.16
N GLU A 110 13.82 7.60 5.27
CA GLU A 110 14.38 8.10 6.52
C GLU A 110 15.85 8.52 6.34
N TYR A 111 16.63 7.75 5.57
CA TYR A 111 18.00 8.12 5.23
C TYR A 111 18.06 9.49 4.53
N PHE A 112 17.26 9.71 3.48
CA PHE A 112 17.22 11.00 2.77
C PHE A 112 16.94 12.17 3.72
N MET A 113 16.06 11.95 4.68
CA MET A 113 15.64 12.98 5.63
C MET A 113 16.73 13.29 6.64
N ARG A 114 17.44 12.28 7.14
CA ARG A 114 18.54 12.47 8.10
C ARG A 114 19.77 13.10 7.47
N THR A 115 20.07 12.78 6.21
CA THR A 115 21.26 13.31 5.52
C THR A 115 21.08 14.74 5.04
N LYS A 116 19.86 15.14 4.63
CA LYS A 116 19.62 16.48 4.05
C LYS A 116 19.20 17.56 5.06
N VAL A 117 18.80 17.18 6.27
CA VAL A 117 18.25 18.13 7.25
C VAL A 117 19.19 18.27 8.45
N PRO A 118 19.68 19.50 8.75
CA PRO A 118 20.48 19.76 9.96
C PRO A 118 19.76 19.31 11.23
N VAL A 119 20.50 18.74 12.17
CA VAL A 119 19.95 18.10 13.38
C VAL A 119 19.06 19.04 14.18
N GLU A 120 19.40 20.33 14.24
CA GLU A 120 18.68 21.37 14.98
C GLU A 120 17.30 21.65 14.37
N LEU A 121 17.11 21.37 13.07
CA LEU A 121 15.88 21.63 12.33
C LEU A 121 15.05 20.37 12.07
N GLN A 122 15.59 19.17 12.34
CA GLN A 122 14.92 17.90 12.06
C GLN A 122 13.53 17.82 12.69
N GLY A 123 13.39 18.20 13.97
CA GLY A 123 12.10 18.16 14.66
C GLY A 123 11.02 19.00 13.97
N ARG A 124 11.35 20.21 13.52
CA ARG A 124 10.42 21.12 12.83
C ARG A 124 10.08 20.64 11.42
N VAL A 125 11.10 20.23 10.66
CA VAL A 125 10.93 19.76 9.28
C VAL A 125 10.16 18.44 9.24
N PHE A 126 10.44 17.51 10.15
CA PHE A 126 9.74 16.23 10.23
C PHE A 126 8.29 16.42 10.66
N SER A 127 8.01 17.34 11.59
CA SER A 127 6.64 17.66 11.99
C SER A 127 5.82 18.21 10.81
N ALA A 128 6.33 19.21 10.10
CA ALA A 128 5.65 19.77 8.93
C ALA A 128 5.41 18.73 7.83
N ARG A 129 6.41 17.88 7.57
CA ARG A 129 6.33 16.77 6.60
C ARG A 129 5.32 15.71 7.03
N ASN A 130 5.33 15.30 8.30
CA ASN A 130 4.40 14.31 8.82
C ASN A 130 2.96 14.80 8.73
N THR A 131 2.70 16.08 9.04
CA THR A 131 1.38 16.68 8.82
C THR A 131 0.94 16.56 7.36
N LEU A 132 1.81 16.92 6.40
CA LEU A 132 1.47 16.86 4.98
C LEU A 132 1.25 15.42 4.48
N GLN A 133 1.99 14.46 5.02
CA GLN A 133 1.88 13.05 4.65
C GLN A 133 0.71 12.32 5.32
N TYR A 134 0.37 12.67 6.56
CA TYR A 134 -0.67 11.98 7.33
C TYR A 134 -2.04 12.63 7.18
N PHE A 135 -2.13 13.85 6.64
CA PHE A 135 -3.40 14.42 6.21
C PHE A 135 -4.11 13.56 5.16
N THR A 136 -3.37 12.76 4.38
CA THR A 136 -3.98 11.83 3.42
C THR A 136 -4.60 10.59 4.06
N ILE A 137 -4.29 10.30 5.33
CA ILE A 137 -4.85 9.13 6.03
C ILE A 137 -6.35 9.31 6.26
N PRO A 138 -6.86 10.37 6.94
CA PRO A 138 -8.30 10.60 7.06
C PRO A 138 -9.03 10.60 5.72
N LEU A 139 -8.45 11.24 4.70
CA LEU A 139 -9.01 11.27 3.36
C LEU A 139 -9.09 9.87 2.74
N GLY A 140 -8.05 9.05 2.87
CA GLY A 140 -8.03 7.69 2.37
C GLY A 140 -9.03 6.78 3.07
N TYR A 141 -9.23 6.94 4.38
CA TYR A 141 -10.29 6.22 5.11
C TYR A 141 -11.68 6.63 4.63
N LEU A 142 -11.93 7.92 4.42
CA LEU A 142 -13.20 8.43 3.91
C LEU A 142 -13.47 7.95 2.49
N ILE A 143 -12.53 8.13 1.57
CA ILE A 143 -12.64 7.68 0.19
C ILE A 143 -12.80 6.17 0.14
N GLY A 144 -11.95 5.43 0.86
CA GLY A 144 -11.97 3.97 0.87
C GLY A 144 -13.28 3.40 1.37
N GLY A 145 -13.78 3.88 2.51
CA GLY A 145 -15.07 3.44 3.05
C GLY A 145 -16.24 3.86 2.15
N PHE A 146 -16.29 5.13 1.76
CA PHE A 146 -17.38 5.66 0.94
C PHE A 146 -17.46 4.98 -0.43
N SER A 147 -16.34 4.85 -1.15
CA SER A 147 -16.30 4.19 -2.45
C SER A 147 -16.72 2.73 -2.34
N THR A 148 -16.25 2.00 -1.33
CA THR A 148 -16.65 0.59 -1.15
C THR A 148 -18.13 0.45 -0.82
N ASP A 149 -18.64 1.20 0.16
CA ASP A 149 -19.99 1.01 0.68
C ASP A 149 -21.08 1.59 -0.21
N LYS A 150 -20.81 2.74 -0.86
CA LYS A 150 -21.82 3.46 -1.67
C LYS A 150 -21.69 3.22 -3.16
N VAL A 151 -20.53 2.78 -3.66
CA VAL A 151 -20.31 2.59 -5.10
C VAL A 151 -20.05 1.12 -5.43
N LEU A 152 -19.01 0.51 -4.87
CA LEU A 152 -18.54 -0.82 -5.29
C LEU A 152 -19.48 -1.94 -4.84
N LYS A 153 -19.97 -1.93 -3.60
CA LYS A 153 -20.93 -2.94 -3.11
C LYS A 153 -22.24 -2.90 -3.89
N PRO A 154 -22.92 -1.75 -4.06
CA PRO A 154 -24.11 -1.67 -4.91
C PRO A 154 -23.84 -2.11 -6.35
N PHE A 155 -22.74 -1.64 -6.96
CA PHE A 155 -22.35 -2.03 -8.31
C PHE A 155 -22.18 -3.55 -8.48
N MET A 156 -21.56 -4.23 -7.50
CA MET A 156 -21.38 -5.68 -7.54
C MET A 156 -22.67 -6.47 -7.31
N ASN A 157 -23.70 -5.85 -6.72
CA ASN A 157 -25.02 -6.42 -6.51
C ASN A 157 -25.98 -6.18 -7.68
N THR A 158 -25.74 -5.17 -8.51
CA THR A 158 -26.53 -4.90 -9.71
C THR A 158 -26.03 -5.74 -10.89
N PRO A 159 -26.87 -6.61 -11.48
CA PRO A 159 -26.47 -7.41 -12.63
C PRO A 159 -26.14 -6.51 -13.83
N SER A 160 -24.90 -6.57 -14.32
CA SER A 160 -24.46 -5.90 -15.54
C SER A 160 -23.36 -6.71 -16.21
N SER A 161 -23.15 -6.53 -17.52
CA SER A 161 -22.09 -7.23 -18.26
C SER A 161 -20.70 -6.96 -17.67
N LEU A 162 -20.46 -5.72 -17.22
CA LEU A 162 -19.21 -5.33 -16.57
C LEU A 162 -19.06 -6.00 -15.18
N GLN A 163 -20.15 -6.04 -14.40
CA GLN A 163 -20.17 -6.74 -13.10
C GLN A 163 -19.87 -8.22 -13.26
N GLN A 164 -20.38 -8.88 -14.31
CA GLN A 164 -20.10 -10.29 -14.58
C GLN A 164 -18.60 -10.52 -14.84
N VAL A 165 -17.98 -9.71 -15.71
CA VAL A 165 -16.53 -9.79 -15.98
C VAL A 165 -15.72 -9.58 -14.70
N LEU A 166 -16.02 -8.53 -13.94
CA LEU A 166 -15.29 -8.25 -12.70
C LEU A 166 -15.50 -9.35 -11.66
N SER A 167 -16.71 -9.91 -11.56
CA SER A 167 -17.01 -11.02 -10.66
C SER A 167 -16.28 -12.33 -11.02
N MET A 168 -15.84 -12.53 -12.27
CA MET A 168 -14.98 -13.66 -12.61
C MET A 168 -13.62 -13.56 -11.92
N PHE A 169 -13.05 -12.35 -11.85
CA PHE A 169 -11.77 -12.10 -11.19
C PHE A 169 -11.91 -12.09 -9.66
N VAL A 170 -12.70 -11.17 -9.12
CA VAL A 170 -12.78 -10.98 -7.65
C VAL A 170 -13.69 -11.98 -6.95
N GLY A 171 -14.55 -12.67 -7.69
CA GLY A 171 -15.59 -13.56 -7.16
C GLY A 171 -16.94 -12.87 -6.96
N LYS A 172 -17.94 -13.64 -6.54
CA LYS A 172 -19.29 -13.19 -6.19
C LYS A 172 -19.50 -13.28 -4.67
N GLY A 173 -20.37 -12.45 -4.12
CA GLY A 173 -20.77 -12.48 -2.70
C GLY A 173 -20.58 -11.15 -1.97
N SER A 174 -20.89 -11.16 -0.67
CA SER A 174 -20.90 -9.99 0.22
C SER A 174 -19.55 -9.25 0.32
N GLY A 175 -18.43 -9.95 0.08
CA GLY A 175 -17.10 -9.37 0.08
C GLY A 175 -16.54 -8.94 -1.28
N ALA A 176 -17.30 -9.10 -2.36
CA ALA A 176 -16.80 -8.81 -3.72
C ALA A 176 -16.53 -7.31 -3.94
N GLY A 177 -17.36 -6.42 -3.36
CA GLY A 177 -17.12 -4.98 -3.39
C GLY A 177 -15.85 -4.57 -2.66
N ASN A 178 -15.58 -5.17 -1.49
CA ASN A 178 -14.34 -4.95 -0.75
C ASN A 178 -13.13 -5.49 -1.53
N ALA A 179 -13.27 -6.63 -2.22
CA ALA A 179 -12.20 -7.20 -3.03
C ALA A 179 -11.87 -6.35 -4.28
N LEU A 180 -12.88 -5.75 -4.90
CA LEU A 180 -12.71 -4.90 -6.07
C LEU A 180 -11.89 -3.64 -5.75
N ILE A 181 -12.03 -3.07 -4.55
CA ILE A 181 -11.23 -1.89 -4.18
C ILE A 181 -9.73 -2.20 -4.17
N TYR A 182 -9.32 -3.42 -3.78
CA TYR A 182 -7.93 -3.85 -3.82
C TYR A 182 -7.39 -3.89 -5.25
N VAL A 183 -8.17 -4.40 -6.21
CA VAL A 183 -7.76 -4.38 -7.62
C VAL A 183 -7.60 -2.94 -8.11
N LEU A 184 -8.54 -2.05 -7.78
CA LEU A 184 -8.51 -0.65 -8.19
C LEU A 184 -7.31 0.10 -7.60
N ILE A 185 -7.08 0.01 -6.29
CA ILE A 185 -5.93 0.67 -5.64
C ILE A 185 -4.60 0.04 -6.04
N GLY A 186 -4.59 -1.26 -6.39
CA GLY A 186 -3.42 -1.92 -6.98
C GLY A 186 -3.04 -1.29 -8.32
N ILE A 187 -4.02 -1.09 -9.21
CA ILE A 187 -3.81 -0.43 -10.51
C ILE A 187 -3.41 1.04 -10.33
N ILE A 188 -4.15 1.79 -9.51
CA ILE A 188 -3.87 3.21 -9.25
C ILE A 188 -2.47 3.37 -8.62
N GLY A 189 -2.14 2.54 -7.63
CA GLY A 189 -0.85 2.52 -6.97
C GLY A 189 0.29 2.18 -7.93
N PHE A 190 0.09 1.18 -8.80
CA PHE A 190 1.05 0.79 -9.83
C PHE A 190 1.29 1.91 -10.84
N LEU A 191 0.22 2.48 -11.41
CA LEU A 191 0.30 3.58 -12.37
C LEU A 191 0.95 4.81 -11.74
N GLY A 192 0.56 5.15 -10.50
CA GLY A 192 1.17 6.22 -9.74
C GLY A 192 2.68 6.01 -9.56
N CYS A 193 3.09 4.82 -9.12
CA CYS A 193 4.52 4.48 -8.99
C CYS A 193 5.26 4.59 -10.33
N CYS A 194 4.66 4.15 -11.44
CA CYS A 194 5.24 4.30 -12.77
C CYS A 194 5.41 5.77 -13.19
N LEU A 195 4.44 6.63 -12.90
CA LEU A 195 4.53 8.07 -13.16
C LEU A 195 5.67 8.70 -12.36
N PHE A 196 5.75 8.41 -11.06
CA PHE A 196 6.85 8.90 -10.20
C PHE A 196 8.21 8.30 -10.59
N LYS A 197 8.24 7.11 -11.19
CA LYS A 197 9.47 6.51 -11.77
C LYS A 197 9.97 7.27 -12.98
N ILE A 198 9.10 7.95 -13.72
CA ILE A 198 9.48 8.73 -14.91
C ILE A 198 9.94 10.13 -14.49
N ASP A 199 9.47 10.66 -13.36
CA ASP A 199 9.83 11.97 -12.83
C ASP A 199 11.35 12.12 -12.64
N LYS A 200 11.96 13.04 -13.40
CA LYS A 200 13.39 13.35 -13.36
C LYS A 200 13.80 13.99 -12.04
N HIS A 201 12.93 14.75 -11.38
CA HIS A 201 13.22 15.43 -10.11
C HIS A 201 13.41 14.45 -8.96
N ILE A 202 12.75 13.29 -9.03
CA ILE A 202 12.93 12.22 -8.05
C ILE A 202 14.24 11.48 -8.31
N LYS A 203 14.61 11.22 -9.57
CA LYS A 203 15.90 10.57 -9.91
C LYS A 203 17.10 11.42 -9.50
N LEU A 204 17.01 12.75 -9.68
CA LEU A 204 18.03 13.71 -9.27
C LEU A 204 18.30 13.70 -7.75
N LEU A 205 17.44 13.10 -6.92
CA LEU A 205 17.70 13.00 -5.49
C LEU A 205 18.87 12.08 -5.16
N ASP A 206 19.12 11.04 -5.96
CA ASP A 206 20.27 10.16 -5.81
C ASP A 206 21.57 10.91 -6.20
N ASP A 207 21.52 11.78 -7.23
CA ASP A 207 22.69 12.50 -7.75
C ASP A 207 23.16 13.67 -6.86
N ILE A 208 22.37 14.08 -5.86
CA ILE A 208 22.71 15.18 -4.92
C ILE A 208 23.43 14.66 -3.66
N ILE A 209 23.56 13.34 -3.50
CA ILE A 209 24.09 12.70 -2.28
C ILE A 209 25.54 12.19 -2.47
N ASP A 210 25.99 12.04 -3.71
CA ASP A 210 27.40 11.85 -4.06
C ASP A 210 28.10 13.21 -4.28
#